data_AF-A0A1H9MS84-F1
#
_entry.id   AF-A0A1H9MS84-F1
#
_cell.length_a   1.000
_cell.length_b   1.000
_cell.length_c   1.000
_cell.angle_alpha   90.00
_cell.angle_beta   90.00
_cell.angle_gamma   90.00
#
_symmetry.space_group_name_H-M   'P 1'
#
loop_
_entity.id
_entity.type
_entity.pdbx_description
1 polymer ?
#
loop_
_entity_poly.entity_id
_entity_poly.type
_entity_poly.pdbx_seq_one_letter_code
_entity_poly.pdbx_strand_id
1 'polypeptide(L)'
;MAVTRTTLGVASVPAPRPSADHAVSVGSEPTVATQHLLRLMRTGATDRAIARELDVSLRTLNRRIARLQSMLGVQSRFQLGVLAAELEWLAVE
;
A
#
# COMPACT_ATOMS: atom_id res chain seq x y z
N MET A 1 5.12 -31.04 -19.98
CA MET A 1 5.16 -29.61 -19.60
C MET A 1 3.81 -28.99 -19.92
N ALA A 2 2.96 -28.78 -18.91
CA ALA A 2 1.77 -27.95 -19.02
C ALA A 2 1.51 -27.36 -17.63
N VAL A 3 1.73 -26.04 -17.51
CA VAL A 3 1.55 -25.29 -16.26
C VAL A 3 0.08 -24.90 -16.17
N THR A 4 -0.66 -25.52 -15.27
CA THR A 4 -2.07 -25.20 -15.00
C THR A 4 -2.18 -23.90 -14.20
N ARG A 5 -2.84 -22.89 -14.78
CA ARG A 5 -3.29 -21.67 -14.08
C ARG A 5 -4.46 -22.02 -13.16
N THR A 6 -4.28 -21.85 -11.86
CA THR A 6 -5.33 -22.00 -10.83
C THR A 6 -6.03 -20.66 -10.62
N THR A 7 -7.33 -20.61 -10.90
CA THR A 7 -8.24 -19.52 -10.53
C THR A 7 -8.56 -19.57 -9.04
N LEU A 8 -8.22 -18.54 -8.27
CA LEU A 8 -8.75 -18.37 -6.91
C LEU A 8 -10.03 -17.53 -6.97
N GLY A 9 -11.16 -18.18 -6.64
CA GLY A 9 -12.39 -17.49 -6.29
C GLY A 9 -12.25 -16.79 -4.95
N VAL A 10 -12.74 -15.56 -4.85
CA VAL A 10 -12.80 -14.81 -3.59
C VAL A 10 -14.26 -14.68 -3.15
N ALA A 11 -14.52 -15.11 -1.92
CA ALA A 11 -15.82 -15.13 -1.29
C ALA A 11 -16.33 -13.71 -0.98
N SER A 12 -17.63 -13.51 -1.17
CA SER A 12 -18.36 -12.30 -0.84
C SER A 12 -18.50 -12.14 0.68
N VAL A 13 -18.01 -11.02 1.22
CA VAL A 13 -18.26 -10.55 2.60
C VAL A 13 -18.94 -9.18 2.48
N PRO A 14 -20.08 -8.92 3.15
CA PRO A 14 -20.79 -7.64 3.02
C PRO A 14 -19.96 -6.52 3.65
N ALA A 15 -19.72 -5.48 2.84
CA ALA A 15 -18.79 -4.41 3.17
C ALA A 15 -19.26 -3.54 4.36
N PRO A 16 -18.36 -3.16 5.28
CA PRO A 16 -18.58 -2.02 6.16
C PRO A 16 -18.68 -0.75 5.32
N ARG A 17 -19.66 0.12 5.64
CA ARG A 17 -19.98 1.34 4.89
C ARG A 17 -18.71 2.17 4.64
N PRO A 18 -18.30 2.38 3.37
CA PRO A 18 -17.12 3.19 3.06
C PRO A 18 -17.47 4.68 3.12
N SER A 19 -16.73 5.44 3.92
CA SER A 19 -16.56 6.88 3.66
C SER A 19 -15.92 7.01 2.28
N ALA A 20 -16.55 7.81 1.42
CA ALA A 20 -16.54 7.69 -0.04
C ALA A 20 -15.23 8.08 -0.78
N ASP A 21 -14.05 7.70 -0.29
CA ASP A 21 -12.79 8.15 -0.93
C ASP A 21 -11.76 7.07 -1.32
N HIS A 22 -11.96 5.78 -1.06
CA HIS A 22 -10.90 4.77 -1.33
C HIS A 22 -11.43 3.45 -1.91
N ALA A 23 -11.98 3.50 -3.12
CA ALA A 23 -12.15 2.29 -3.93
C ALA A 23 -10.83 1.96 -4.66
N VAL A 24 -9.88 1.33 -3.97
CA VAL A 24 -8.64 0.87 -4.60
C VAL A 24 -8.93 -0.43 -5.35
N SER A 25 -8.93 -0.37 -6.69
CA SER A 25 -8.92 -1.57 -7.54
C SER A 25 -7.59 -2.29 -7.40
N VAL A 26 -7.65 -3.53 -6.93
CA VAL A 26 -6.51 -4.44 -6.76
C VAL A 26 -6.03 -4.87 -8.13
N GLY A 27 -4.96 -4.23 -8.62
CA GLY A 27 -4.33 -4.61 -9.89
C GLY A 27 -2.90 -4.13 -10.09
N SER A 28 -2.49 -2.96 -9.55
CA SER A 28 -1.14 -2.42 -9.85
C SER A 28 -0.60 -1.30 -8.93
N GLU A 29 -1.13 -1.11 -7.72
CA GLU A 29 -1.15 0.20 -7.02
C GLU A 29 0.13 1.08 -7.06
N PRO A 30 0.03 2.27 -7.69
CA PRO A 30 0.77 3.46 -7.27
C PRO A 30 -0.21 4.64 -7.28
N THR A 31 -1.24 4.58 -6.43
CA THR A 31 -2.18 5.71 -6.25
C THR A 31 -1.42 6.94 -5.76
N VAL A 32 -1.94 8.15 -6.01
CA VAL A 32 -1.31 9.41 -5.53
C VAL A 32 -1.05 9.36 -4.03
N ALA A 33 -1.99 8.81 -3.24
CA ALA A 33 -1.85 8.65 -1.80
C ALA A 33 -0.73 7.68 -1.41
N THR A 34 -0.60 6.55 -2.10
CA THR A 34 0.45 5.57 -1.85
C THR A 34 1.82 6.08 -2.28
N GLN A 35 1.93 6.76 -3.42
CA GLN A 35 3.16 7.42 -3.83
C GLN A 35 3.59 8.49 -2.83
N HIS A 36 2.66 9.31 -2.35
CA HIS A 36 2.95 10.33 -1.34
C HIS A 36 3.46 9.70 -0.03
N LEU A 37 2.79 8.65 0.47
CA LEU A 37 3.25 7.88 1.62
C LEU A 37 4.67 7.33 1.42
N LEU A 38 4.93 6.68 0.29
CA LEU A 38 6.24 6.07 0.01
C LEU A 38 7.35 7.13 -0.12
N ARG A 39 7.06 8.30 -0.69
CA ARG A 39 7.99 9.43 -0.73
C ARG A 39 8.33 9.93 0.67
N LEU A 40 7.34 10.06 1.55
CA LEU A 40 7.57 10.44 2.95
C LEU A 40 8.34 9.36 3.73
N MET A 41 8.11 8.07 3.43
CA MET A 41 8.92 7.00 4.01
C MET A 41 10.38 7.06 3.54
N ARG A 42 10.62 7.42 2.27
CA ARG A 42 11.97 7.56 1.71
C ARG A 42 12.80 8.66 2.36
N THR A 43 12.18 9.72 2.89
CA THR A 43 12.91 10.77 3.61
C THR A 43 13.41 10.34 4.99
N GLY A 44 13.00 9.17 5.48
CA GLY A 44 13.28 8.72 6.84
C GLY A 44 12.40 9.39 7.90
N ALA A 45 11.31 10.05 7.50
CA ALA A 45 10.36 10.63 8.44
C ALA A 45 9.76 9.57 9.37
N THR A 46 9.57 9.93 10.64
CA THR A 46 8.92 9.05 11.62
C THR A 46 7.44 8.86 11.29
N ASP A 47 6.84 7.74 11.69
CA ASP A 47 5.42 7.49 11.45
C ASP A 47 4.51 8.57 12.03
N ARG A 48 4.91 9.22 13.13
CA ARG A 48 4.17 10.37 13.68
C ARG A 48 4.23 11.58 12.76
N ALA A 49 5.40 11.87 12.17
CA ALA A 49 5.55 12.96 11.22
C ALA A 49 4.76 12.67 9.93
N ILE A 50 4.86 11.46 9.40
CA ILE A 50 4.12 11.02 8.20
C ILE A 50 2.61 11.09 8.45
N ALA A 51 2.13 10.62 9.61
CA ALA A 51 0.71 10.65 9.95
C ALA A 51 0.18 12.09 10.02
N ARG A 52 0.96 13.03 10.58
CA ARG A 52 0.62 14.46 10.62
C ARG A 52 0.58 15.06 9.22
N GLU A 53 1.58 14.77 8.39
CA GLU A 53 1.66 15.30 7.02
C GLU A 53 0.49 14.83 6.16
N LEU A 54 0.04 13.59 6.34
CA LEU A 54 -1.08 13.00 5.61
C LEU A 54 -2.45 13.29 6.25
N ASP A 55 -2.51 14.07 7.33
CA ASP A 55 -3.70 14.34 8.15
C ASP A 55 -4.48 13.07 8.55
N VAL A 56 -3.76 12.05 9.03
CA VAL A 56 -4.34 10.78 9.48
C VAL A 56 -3.85 10.37 10.87
N SER A 57 -4.61 9.48 11.53
CA SER A 57 -4.15 8.84 12.76
C SER A 57 -2.99 7.85 12.49
N LEU A 58 -2.14 7.63 13.49
CA LEU A 58 -1.07 6.61 13.43
C LEU A 58 -1.62 5.20 13.15
N ARG A 59 -2.82 4.90 13.67
CA ARG A 59 -3.53 3.64 13.38
C ARG A 59 -3.88 3.50 11.91
N THR A 60 -4.37 4.58 11.29
CA THR A 60 -4.71 4.60 9.85
C THR A 60 -3.45 4.43 9.01
N LEU A 61 -2.36 5.12 9.36
CA LEU A 61 -1.06 4.97 8.70
C LEU A 61 -0.55 3.53 8.78
N ASN A 62 -0.49 2.95 9.99
CA ASN A 62 -0.02 1.57 10.18
C ASN A 62 -0.86 0.55 9.43
N ARG A 63 -2.18 0.74 9.37
CA ARG A 63 -3.07 -0.12 8.55
C ARG A 63 -2.78 0.00 7.05
N ARG A 64 -2.52 1.20 6.55
CA ARG A 64 -2.14 1.42 5.13
C ARG A 64 -0.81 0.72 4.83
N ILE A 65 0.19 0.89 5.68
CA ILE A 65 1.50 0.22 5.54
C ILE A 65 1.33 -1.31 5.57
N ALA A 66 0.60 -1.85 6.54
CA ALA A 66 0.36 -3.29 6.65
C ALA A 66 -0.35 -3.88 5.43
N ARG A 67 -1.28 -3.12 4.82
CA ARG A 67 -1.93 -3.49 3.56
C ARG A 67 -0.92 -3.55 2.41
N LEU A 68 -0.09 -2.52 2.25
CA LEU A 68 0.93 -2.48 1.19
C LEU A 68 1.95 -3.61 1.36
N GLN A 69 2.36 -3.86 2.60
CA GLN A 69 3.22 -4.99 2.98
C GLN A 69 2.60 -6.33 2.57
N SER A 70 1.33 -6.55 2.92
CA SER A 70 0.60 -7.78 2.56
C SER A 70 0.42 -7.91 1.04
N MET A 71 0.17 -6.80 0.34
CA MET A 71 0.02 -6.79 -1.13
C MET A 71 1.32 -7.16 -1.84
N LEU A 72 2.46 -6.73 -1.31
CA LEU A 72 3.77 -6.99 -1.90
C LEU A 72 4.48 -8.22 -1.32
N GLY A 73 3.90 -8.90 -0.33
CA GLY A 73 4.50 -10.05 0.34
C GLY A 73 5.73 -9.72 1.18
N VAL A 74 5.84 -8.48 1.67
CA VAL A 74 6.98 -8.01 2.49
C VAL A 74 6.56 -7.78 3.93
N GLN A 75 7.48 -7.97 4.87
CA GLN A 75 7.18 -7.92 6.31
C GLN A 75 7.82 -6.71 7.02
N SER A 76 8.78 -6.07 6.36
CA SER A 76 9.47 -4.89 6.90
C SER A 76 9.12 -3.64 6.10
N ARG A 77 9.02 -2.50 6.79
CA ARG A 77 8.88 -1.18 6.15
C ARG A 77 10.06 -0.86 5.22
N PHE A 78 11.24 -1.38 5.56
CA PHE A 78 12.44 -1.23 4.74
C PHE A 78 12.32 -2.04 3.45
N GLN A 79 11.88 -3.30 3.55
CA GLN A 79 11.58 -4.14 2.39
C GLN A 79 10.50 -3.51 1.50
N LEU A 80 9.46 -2.93 2.10
CA LEU A 80 8.44 -2.17 1.38
C LEU A 80 9.05 -1.01 0.58
N GLY A 81 9.95 -0.24 1.18
CA GLY A 81 10.63 0.88 0.50
C GLY A 81 11.52 0.43 -0.66
N VAL A 82 12.30 -0.64 -0.48
CA VAL A 82 13.17 -1.21 -1.54
C VAL A 82 12.33 -1.72 -2.70
N LEU A 83 11.34 -2.56 -2.43
CA LEU A 83 10.51 -3.15 -3.46
C LEU A 83 9.65 -2.10 -4.17
N ALA A 84 9.16 -1.08 -3.46
CA ALA A 84 8.47 0.05 -4.09
C ALA A 84 9.38 0.85 -5.05
N ALA A 85 10.69 0.92 -4.79
CA ALA A 85 11.63 1.53 -5.72
C ALA A 85 11.87 0.63 -6.94
N GLU A 86 12.05 -0.67 -6.73
CA GLU A 86 12.22 -1.67 -7.81
C GLU A 86 11.00 -1.78 -8.73
N LEU A 87 9.80 -1.60 -8.18
CA LEU A 87 8.54 -1.56 -8.92
C LEU A 87 8.25 -0.19 -9.56
N GLU A 88 9.19 0.75 -9.50
CA GLU A 88 9.06 2.12 -10.03
C GLU A 88 7.90 2.93 -9.43
N TRP A 89 7.38 2.57 -8.25
CA TRP A 89 6.32 3.33 -7.56
C TRP A 89 6.82 4.67 -7.00
N LEU A 90 8.13 4.86 -6.99
CA LEU A 90 8.82 6.07 -6.58
C LEU A 90 9.38 6.86 -7.77
N ALA A 91 9.13 6.43 -9.01
CA ALA A 91 9.56 7.14 -10.19
C ALA A 91 8.90 8.54 -10.23
N VAL A 92 9.75 9.52 -10.51
CA VAL A 92 9.39 10.93 -10.64
C VAL A 92 9.56 11.20 -12.13
N GLU A 93 8.48 11.56 -12.83
CA GLU A 93 8.62 12.33 -14.07
C GLU A 93 9.01 13.77 -13.72
#